data_AF-A3IY44-F1
#
_entry.id   AF-A3IY44-F1
#
_cell.length_a   1.000
_cell.length_b   1.000
_cell.length_c   1.000
_cell.angle_alpha   90.00
_cell.angle_beta   90.00
_cell.angle_gamma   90.00
#
_symmetry.space_group_name_H-M   'P 1'
#
loop_
_entity.id
_entity.type
_entity.pdbx_description
1 polymer ?
#
loop_
_entity_poly.entity_id
_entity_poly.type
_entity_poly.pdbx_seq_one_letter_code
_entity_poly.pdbx_strand_id
1 'polypeptide(L)'
;MSYTQIQRLECQGIPTIEYRAEPDEIPIPQRIQFDFVPRFPYDQYAYSEPRYVFCEEVVLASQWHECQKNQDDFFDIYETYRISTLDLVEYTMTGDRLYEAPYWRFGIRGVKGKHEISWFQEDELISLAEINSEDQEF
;
A
#
# COMPACT_ATOMS: atom_id res chain seq x y z
N MET A 1 8.30 21.91 22.40
CA MET A 1 9.22 21.53 21.31
C MET A 1 9.31 20.01 21.31
N SER A 2 8.81 19.35 20.27
CA SER A 2 8.90 17.89 20.14
C SER A 2 10.23 17.54 19.50
N TYR A 3 11.09 16.82 20.20
CA TYR A 3 12.34 16.32 19.67
C TYR A 3 12.09 14.94 19.05
N THR A 4 12.06 14.88 17.72
CA THR A 4 12.01 13.61 16.99
C THR A 4 13.43 13.06 16.89
N GLN A 5 13.75 12.05 17.70
CA GLN A 5 15.00 11.33 17.62
C GLN A 5 14.84 10.17 16.63
N ILE A 6 15.50 10.26 15.47
CA ILE A 6 15.49 9.20 14.47
C ILE A 6 16.67 8.27 14.76
N GLN A 7 16.39 7.00 15.02
CA GLN A 7 17.41 5.96 15.19
C GLN A 7 17.27 4.93 14.07
N ARG A 8 18.34 4.75 13.29
CA ARG A 8 18.39 3.78 12.21
C ARG A 8 18.88 2.44 12.75
N LEU A 9 18.08 1.39 12.59
CA LEU A 9 18.43 0.02 12.95
C LEU A 9 18.72 -0.77 11.66
N GLU A 10 19.93 -1.28 11.53
CA GLU A 10 20.27 -2.30 10.53
C GLU A 10 20.22 -3.65 11.23
N CYS A 11 19.29 -4.52 10.83
CA CYS A 11 19.21 -5.89 11.33
C CYS A 11 19.21 -6.88 10.17
N GLN A 12 20.08 -7.88 10.24
CA GLN A 12 19.96 -9.12 9.47
C GLN A 12 19.76 -10.26 10.48
N GLY A 13 18.56 -10.84 10.52
CA GLY A 13 18.23 -11.93 11.44
C GLY A 13 16.76 -12.37 11.36
N ILE A 14 16.48 -13.57 11.88
CA ILE A 14 15.11 -14.11 12.06
C ILE A 14 14.58 -13.56 13.40
N PRO A 15 13.41 -12.90 13.43
CA PRO A 15 12.86 -12.36 14.67
C PRO A 15 12.60 -13.49 15.69
N THR A 16 13.07 -13.28 16.92
CA THR A 16 12.85 -14.18 18.05
C THR A 16 11.91 -13.51 19.05
N ILE A 17 10.91 -14.24 19.54
CA ILE A 17 9.97 -13.73 20.54
C ILE A 17 10.63 -13.83 21.92
N GLU A 18 10.91 -12.69 22.55
CA GLU A 18 11.28 -12.63 23.96
C GLU A 18 10.03 -12.45 24.83
N TYR A 19 9.79 -13.38 25.76
CA TYR A 19 8.76 -13.21 26.78
C TYR A 19 9.33 -12.38 27.93
N ARG A 20 8.83 -11.15 28.08
CA ARG A 20 9.12 -10.30 29.24
C ARG A 20 7.91 -10.29 30.18
N ALA A 21 8.17 -10.13 31.48
CA ALA A 21 7.10 -9.93 32.45
C ALA A 21 6.26 -8.71 32.04
N GLU A 22 4.93 -8.81 32.21
CA GLU A 22 4.03 -7.70 31.91
C GLU A 22 4.47 -6.45 32.70
N PRO A 23 4.68 -5.30 32.04
CA PRO A 23 5.05 -4.08 32.74
C PRO A 23 3.89 -3.63 33.65
N ASP A 24 4.21 -3.22 34.88
CA ASP A 24 3.24 -2.71 35.88
C ASP A 24 2.60 -1.35 35.48
N GLU A 25 3.08 -0.73 34.39
CA GLU A 25 2.62 0.57 33.90
C GLU A 25 1.69 0.43 32.69
N ILE A 26 0.64 1.27 32.65
CA ILE A 26 -0.30 1.34 31.52
C ILE A 26 0.50 1.60 30.23
N PRO A 27 0.46 0.71 29.23
CA PRO A 27 1.25 0.87 28.03
C PRO A 27 0.77 2.10 27.27
N ILE A 28 1.56 3.17 27.30
CA ILE A 28 1.40 4.30 26.39
C ILE A 28 1.57 3.71 24.99
N PRO A 29 0.59 3.83 24.07
CA PRO A 29 0.71 3.28 22.73
C PRO A 29 1.86 3.99 22.00
N GLN A 30 3.03 3.36 22.02
CA GLN A 30 4.17 3.79 21.22
C GLN A 30 3.81 3.49 19.77
N ARG A 31 3.40 4.51 19.03
CA ARG A 31 3.24 4.41 17.57
C ARG A 31 4.61 4.15 16.97
N ILE A 32 4.85 2.93 16.52
CA ILE A 32 6.03 2.59 15.75
C ILE A 32 5.82 3.14 14.34
N GLN A 33 6.55 4.19 13.99
CA GLN A 33 6.58 4.74 12.64
C GLN A 33 7.80 4.16 11.92
N PHE A 34 7.58 3.55 10.76
CA PHE A 34 8.65 3.09 9.88
C PHE A 34 8.76 4.05 8.70
N ASP A 35 9.88 4.76 8.60
CA ASP A 35 10.19 5.57 7.43
C ASP A 35 11.02 4.72 6.45
N PHE A 36 10.39 4.29 5.36
CA PHE A 36 11.05 3.52 4.30
C PHE A 36 11.59 4.49 3.24
N VAL A 37 12.92 4.58 3.13
CA VAL A 37 13.59 5.34 2.06
C VAL A 37 14.29 4.34 1.14
N PRO A 38 13.69 3.94 0.01
CA PRO A 38 14.32 3.00 -0.90
C PRO A 38 15.63 3.59 -1.45
N ARG A 39 16.69 2.79 -1.46
CA ARG A 39 17.96 3.12 -2.13
C ARG A 39 18.07 2.25 -3.37
N PHE A 40 17.79 2.82 -4.54
CA PHE A 40 17.92 2.10 -5.80
C PHE A 40 19.38 2.15 -6.27
N PRO A 41 20.01 1.02 -6.65
CA PRO A 41 21.42 0.97 -7.05
C PRO A 41 21.72 1.78 -8.32
N TYR A 42 20.68 2.16 -9.07
CA TYR A 42 20.75 3.04 -10.23
C TYR A 42 19.82 4.23 -10.04
N ASP A 43 20.16 5.14 -9.13
CA ASP A 43 19.53 6.45 -8.85
C ASP A 43 19.50 7.41 -10.08
N GLN A 44 19.64 6.86 -11.29
CA GLN A 44 19.56 7.51 -12.58
C GLN A 44 18.11 7.67 -13.07
N TYR A 45 17.17 6.95 -12.45
CA TYR A 45 15.74 7.00 -12.79
C TYR A 45 14.95 7.63 -11.65
N ALA A 46 14.23 8.71 -11.95
CA ALA A 46 13.27 9.32 -11.03
C ALA A 46 12.02 8.43 -10.97
N TYR A 47 12.09 7.33 -10.23
CA TYR A 47 10.96 6.44 -9.99
C TYR A 47 9.79 7.24 -9.40
N SER A 48 8.58 7.01 -9.91
CA SER A 48 7.38 7.60 -9.33
C SER A 48 7.14 7.03 -7.93
N GLU A 49 6.56 7.86 -7.06
CA GLU A 49 5.98 7.36 -5.82
C GLU A 49 4.74 6.53 -6.14
N PRO A 50 4.48 5.44 -5.39
CA PRO A 50 3.28 4.65 -5.59
C PRO A 50 2.05 5.50 -5.25
N ARG A 51 1.01 5.41 -6.09
CA ARG A 51 -0.26 6.13 -5.83
C ARG A 51 -0.91 5.73 -4.51
N TYR A 52 -0.79 4.46 -4.13
CA TYR A 52 -1.38 3.90 -2.92
C TYR A 52 -0.31 3.34 -1.99
N VAL A 53 -0.62 3.24 -0.69
CA VAL A 53 0.30 2.73 0.34
C VAL A 53 -0.16 1.42 0.96
N PHE A 54 0.73 0.76 1.70
CA PHE A 54 0.40 -0.48 2.41
C PHE A 54 -0.74 -0.27 3.41
N CYS A 55 -1.66 -1.23 3.48
CA CYS A 55 -2.90 -1.19 4.26
C CYS A 55 -3.90 -0.10 3.86
N GLU A 56 -3.67 0.65 2.79
CA GLU A 56 -4.69 1.56 2.26
C GLU A 56 -5.93 0.79 1.80
N GLU A 57 -7.10 1.35 2.10
CA GLU A 57 -8.39 0.78 1.74
C GLU A 57 -8.81 1.26 0.34
N VAL A 58 -9.05 0.30 -0.54
CA VAL A 58 -9.34 0.51 -1.95
C VAL A 58 -10.55 -0.31 -2.39
N VAL A 59 -11.18 0.12 -3.47
CA VAL A 59 -12.20 -0.64 -4.20
C VAL A 59 -11.70 -0.97 -5.60
N LEU A 60 -12.26 -1.99 -6.23
CA LEU A 60 -11.97 -2.28 -7.64
C LEU A 60 -12.74 -1.28 -8.52
N ALA A 61 -12.03 -0.56 -9.40
CA ALA A 61 -12.61 0.45 -10.27
C ALA A 61 -13.75 -0.11 -11.13
N SER A 62 -13.59 -1.34 -11.62
CA SER A 62 -14.63 -2.04 -12.41
C SER A 62 -15.95 -2.23 -11.65
N GLN A 63 -15.87 -2.62 -10.38
CA GLN A 63 -17.05 -2.81 -9.51
C GLN A 63 -17.68 -1.47 -9.15
N TRP A 64 -16.85 -0.47 -8.85
CA TRP A 64 -17.31 0.88 -8.55
C TRP A 64 -18.09 1.49 -9.72
N HIS A 65 -17.53 1.45 -10.93
CA HIS A 65 -18.18 2.00 -12.12
C HIS A 65 -19.46 1.25 -12.50
N GLU A 66 -19.55 -0.06 -12.23
CA GLU A 66 -20.78 -0.83 -12.41
C GLU A 66 -21.90 -0.32 -11.50
N CYS A 67 -21.63 -0.13 -10.21
CA CYS A 67 -22.59 0.41 -9.25
C CYS A 67 -23.04 1.83 -9.64
N GLN A 68 -22.08 2.69 -10.01
CA GLN A 68 -22.39 4.05 -10.47
C GLN A 68 -23.31 4.07 -11.71
N LYS A 69 -23.09 3.14 -12.65
CA LYS A 69 -23.93 3.01 -13.84
C LYS A 69 -25.34 2.52 -13.53
N ASN A 70 -25.47 1.60 -12.57
CA ASN A 70 -26.75 1.00 -12.20
C ASN A 70 -27.51 1.80 -11.12
N GLN A 71 -26.88 2.81 -10.51
CA GLN A 71 -27.38 3.55 -9.35
C GLN A 71 -27.58 2.65 -8.11
N ASP A 72 -26.73 1.64 -7.98
CA ASP A 72 -26.70 0.75 -6.83
C ASP A 72 -25.76 1.29 -5.75
N ASP A 73 -26.07 1.02 -4.48
CA ASP A 73 -25.11 1.25 -3.40
C ASP A 73 -23.98 0.21 -3.49
N PHE A 74 -22.76 0.68 -3.69
CA PHE A 74 -21.58 -0.18 -3.78
C PHE A 74 -21.38 -1.00 -2.51
N PHE A 75 -21.56 -0.39 -1.34
CA PHE A 75 -21.22 -1.02 -0.06
C PHE A 75 -22.22 -2.10 0.37
N ASP A 76 -23.39 -2.13 -0.27
CA ASP A 76 -24.37 -3.21 -0.10
C ASP A 76 -24.06 -4.45 -0.95
N ILE A 77 -23.26 -4.30 -2.01
CA ILE A 77 -23.05 -5.33 -3.05
C ILE A 77 -21.61 -5.87 -3.03
N TYR A 78 -20.65 -4.98 -2.82
CA TYR A 78 -19.24 -5.26 -2.99
C TYR A 78 -18.43 -4.95 -1.73
N GLU A 79 -17.26 -5.58 -1.64
CA GLU A 79 -16.35 -5.45 -0.51
C GLU A 79 -15.27 -4.40 -0.78
N THR A 80 -14.78 -3.79 0.30
CA THR A 80 -13.56 -2.99 0.28
C THR A 80 -12.36 -3.89 0.56
N TYR A 81 -11.22 -3.53 -0.01
CA TYR A 81 -10.00 -4.32 0.08
C TYR A 81 -8.86 -3.51 0.69
N ARG A 82 -7.87 -4.20 1.26
CA ARG A 82 -6.63 -3.57 1.74
C ARG A 82 -5.44 -3.99 0.92
N ILE A 83 -4.63 -3.00 0.53
CA ILE A 83 -3.35 -3.26 -0.13
C ILE A 83 -2.45 -4.04 0.83
N SER A 84 -2.09 -5.24 0.39
CA SER A 84 -1.32 -6.20 1.18
C SER A 84 0.15 -6.26 0.77
N THR A 85 0.50 -5.74 -0.41
CA THR A 85 1.88 -5.65 -0.89
C THR A 85 1.94 -4.68 -2.06
N LEU A 86 3.12 -4.12 -2.30
CA LEU A 86 3.42 -3.27 -3.45
C LEU A 86 4.63 -3.86 -4.17
N ASP A 87 4.68 -3.70 -5.48
CA ASP A 87 5.82 -4.13 -6.27
C ASP A 87 6.09 -3.14 -7.39
N LEU A 88 7.36 -2.74 -7.51
CA LEU A 88 7.82 -1.87 -8.58
C LEU A 88 8.32 -2.76 -9.72
N VAL A 89 7.59 -2.77 -10.82
CA VAL A 89 7.92 -3.60 -11.98
C VAL A 89 8.91 -2.83 -12.86
N GLU A 90 10.12 -3.37 -12.95
CA GLU A 90 11.15 -2.91 -13.89
C GLU A 90 11.28 -3.92 -15.03
N TYR A 91 11.25 -3.44 -16.27
CA TYR A 91 11.56 -4.28 -17.42
C TYR A 91 13.06 -4.50 -17.54
N THR A 92 13.45 -5.68 -18.04
CA THR A 92 14.86 -6.01 -18.30
C THR A 92 15.55 -4.92 -19.13
N MET A 93 16.67 -4.42 -18.61
CA MET A 93 17.49 -3.42 -19.28
C MET A 93 18.06 -3.99 -20.58
N THR A 94 17.95 -3.22 -21.67
CA THR A 94 18.68 -3.49 -22.91
C THR A 94 19.68 -2.36 -23.12
N GLY A 95 20.92 -2.53 -22.62
CA GLY A 95 21.91 -1.44 -22.52
C GLY A 95 21.65 -0.54 -21.32
N ASP A 96 21.73 0.80 -21.49
CA ASP A 96 21.58 1.79 -20.41
C ASP A 96 20.14 2.30 -20.22
N ARG A 97 19.17 1.76 -20.96
CA ARG A 97 17.77 2.21 -20.93
C ARG A 97 16.80 1.07 -20.64
N LEU A 98 15.77 1.39 -19.85
CA LEU A 98 14.60 0.52 -19.67
C LEU A 98 13.80 0.47 -20.98
N TYR A 99 13.24 -0.71 -21.29
CA TYR A 99 12.39 -0.91 -22.47
C TYR A 99 11.07 -0.13 -22.37
N GLU A 100 10.51 -0.09 -21.17
CA GLU A 100 9.28 0.64 -20.81
C GLU A 100 9.50 1.38 -19.48
N ALA A 101 8.68 2.39 -19.22
CA ALA A 101 8.71 3.08 -17.94
C ALA A 101 8.36 2.09 -16.80
N PRO A 102 9.07 2.15 -15.66
CA PRO A 102 8.72 1.33 -14.52
C PRO A 102 7.34 1.76 -13.97
N TYR A 103 6.57 0.80 -13.46
CA TYR A 103 5.24 1.05 -12.92
C TYR A 103 4.99 0.25 -11.66
N TRP A 104 4.04 0.70 -10.85
CA TRP A 104 3.64 0.04 -9.62
C TRP A 104 2.49 -0.93 -9.85
N ARG A 105 2.55 -2.07 -9.16
CA ARG A 105 1.42 -2.99 -9.00
C ARG A 105 1.13 -3.24 -7.53
N PHE A 106 -0.14 -3.43 -7.22
CA PHE A 106 -0.64 -3.56 -5.85
C PHE A 106 -1.24 -4.94 -5.68
N GLY A 107 -0.78 -5.65 -4.65
CA GLY A 107 -1.24 -6.98 -4.33
C GLY A 107 -2.33 -6.94 -3.27
N ILE A 108 -3.47 -7.54 -3.58
CA ILE A 108 -4.62 -7.65 -2.69
C ILE A 108 -4.92 -9.13 -2.45
N ARG A 109 -5.20 -9.50 -1.19
CA ARG A 109 -5.65 -10.84 -0.81
C ARG A 109 -7.17 -10.88 -0.66
N GLY A 110 -7.76 -12.05 -0.84
CA GLY A 110 -9.20 -12.25 -0.57
C GLY A 110 -10.11 -11.92 -1.75
N VAL A 111 -9.60 -11.35 -2.84
CA VAL A 111 -10.41 -11.02 -4.02
C VAL A 111 -11.06 -12.29 -4.57
N LYS A 112 -12.39 -12.26 -4.74
CA LYS A 112 -13.20 -13.41 -5.19
C LYS A 112 -13.04 -14.65 -4.31
N GLY A 113 -12.82 -14.47 -3.01
CA GLY A 113 -12.68 -15.56 -2.04
C GLY A 113 -11.38 -16.35 -2.15
N LYS A 114 -10.39 -15.86 -2.91
CA LYS A 114 -9.07 -16.51 -3.03
C LYS A 114 -8.12 -16.00 -1.95
N HIS A 115 -7.42 -16.91 -1.28
CA HIS A 115 -6.37 -16.56 -0.31
C HIS A 115 -5.06 -16.07 -0.97
N GLU A 116 -4.92 -16.25 -2.28
CA GLU A 116 -3.76 -15.83 -3.04
C GLU A 116 -3.74 -14.31 -3.28
N ILE A 117 -2.54 -13.77 -3.50
CA ILE A 117 -2.36 -12.37 -3.88
C ILE A 117 -2.78 -12.22 -5.34
N SER A 118 -3.77 -11.36 -5.57
CA SER A 118 -4.13 -10.86 -6.90
C SER A 118 -3.46 -9.51 -7.11
N TRP A 119 -2.86 -9.30 -8.28
CA TRP A 119 -2.14 -8.07 -8.63
C TRP A 119 -2.99 -7.15 -9.49
N PHE A 120 -2.95 -5.86 -9.19
CA PHE A 120 -3.70 -4.81 -9.87
C PHE A 120 -2.78 -3.64 -10.22
N GLN A 121 -3.09 -2.96 -11.31
CA GLN A 121 -2.48 -1.69 -11.71
C GLN A 121 -3.16 -0.49 -11.01
N GLU A 122 -2.55 0.69 -11.13
CA GLU A 122 -3.04 1.92 -10.48
C GLU A 122 -4.45 2.33 -10.93
N ASP A 123 -4.78 2.10 -12.19
CA ASP A 123 -6.06 2.46 -12.83
C ASP A 123 -7.18 1.44 -12.54
N GLU A 124 -6.83 0.26 -12.02
CA GLU A 124 -7.79 -0.77 -11.64
C GLU A 124 -8.36 -0.59 -10.22
N LEU A 125 -7.79 0.34 -9.46
CA LEU A 125 -8.13 0.60 -8.05
C LEU A 125 -8.59 2.05 -7.87
N ILE A 126 -9.41 2.27 -6.86
CA ILE A 126 -9.82 3.60 -6.38
C ILE A 126 -9.70 3.60 -4.86
N SER A 127 -9.06 4.61 -4.28
CA SER A 127 -8.95 4.72 -2.83
C SER A 127 -10.28 5.13 -2.20
N LEU A 128 -10.61 4.56 -1.03
CA LEU A 128 -11.76 5.04 -0.26
C LEU A 128 -11.59 6.50 0.16
N ALA A 129 -10.34 6.97 0.34
CA ALA A 129 -10.10 8.38 0.64
C ALA A 129 -10.50 9.28 -0.55
N GLU A 130 -10.26 8.85 -1.78
CA GLU A 130 -10.65 9.58 -3.00
C GLU A 130 -12.18 9.66 -3.09
N ILE A 131 -12.88 8.53 -2.93
CA ILE A 131 -14.35 8.46 -2.95
C ILE A 131 -14.96 9.40 -1.90
N ASN A 132 -14.49 9.34 -0.66
CA ASN A 132 -15.00 10.17 0.42
C ASN A 132 -14.64 11.66 0.28
N SER A 133 -13.64 12.00 -0.54
CA SER A 133 -13.26 13.39 -0.80
C SER A 133 -14.15 14.05 -1.85
N GLU A 134 -14.63 13.29 -2.85
CA GLU A 134 -15.56 13.77 -3.86
C GLU A 134 -16.94 14.13 -3.25
N ASP A 135 -17.35 13.43 -2.19
CA ASP A 135 -18.60 13.71 -1.47
C ASP A 135 -18.56 14.97 -0.60
N GLN A 136 -17.39 15.62 -0.42
CA GLN A 136 -17.23 16.81 0.44
C GLN A 136 -17.30 18.15 -0.33
N GLU A 137 -17.49 18.14 -1.65
CA GLU A 137 -17.74 19.37 -2.43
C GLU A 137 -19.25 19.70 -2.49
N PHE A 138 -19.85 20.09 -1.36
CA PHE A 138 -21.19 20.71 -1.31
C PHE A 138 -21.27 21.87 -0.32
#